data_AF-A0A3D1CTR7-F1
#
_entry.id   AF-A0A3D1CTR7-F1
#
_cell.length_a   1.000
_cell.length_b   1.000
_cell.length_c   1.000
_cell.angle_alpha   90.00
_cell.angle_beta   90.00
_cell.angle_gamma   90.00
#
_symmetry.space_group_name_H-M   'P 1'
#
loop_
_entity.id
_entity.type
_entity.pdbx_description
1 polymer ?
#
loop_
_entity_poly.entity_id
_entity_poly.type
_entity_poly.pdbx_seq_one_letter_code
_entity_poly.pdbx_strand_id
1 'polypeptide(L)'
;MSSLPLRKIALGLSGGVDSAVSAKLLIEAGYQVTAVFIECWNEPGCRAETDRQDSLKVALQLNLPFQALDFRLAYRDKVMSYFLSEYQAGRTPNP
;
A
#
# COMPACT_ATOMS: atom_id res chain seq x y z
N MET A 1 33.16 -2.90 15.63
CA MET A 1 32.30 -2.87 14.43
C MET A 1 31.01 -2.16 14.82
N SER A 2 30.87 -0.86 14.52
CA SER A 2 29.63 -0.15 14.81
C SER A 2 28.56 -0.60 13.83
N SER A 3 27.53 -1.28 14.31
CA SER A 3 26.33 -1.54 13.51
C SER A 3 25.73 -0.20 13.10
N LEU A 4 25.61 0.05 11.80
CA LEU A 4 24.80 1.15 11.30
C LEU A 4 23.38 0.99 11.88
N PRO A 5 22.72 2.09 12.30
CA PRO A 5 21.37 2.00 12.83
C PRO A 5 20.46 1.31 11.81
N LEU A 6 19.67 0.36 12.28
CA LEU A 6 18.65 -0.34 11.48
C LEU A 6 17.75 0.72 10.83
N ARG A 7 17.80 0.84 9.49
CA ARG A 7 16.97 1.82 8.79
C ARG A 7 15.51 1.34 8.84
N LYS A 8 14.63 2.28 9.17
CA LYS A 8 13.18 2.05 9.24
C LYS A 8 12.56 2.24 7.86
N ILE A 9 11.74 1.29 7.42
CA ILE A 9 11.06 1.33 6.12
C ILE A 9 9.56 1.14 6.35
N ALA A 10 8.75 2.08 5.87
CA ALA A 10 7.32 1.87 5.66
C ALA A 10 7.13 1.27 4.26
N LEU A 11 6.65 0.03 4.19
CA LEU A 11 6.43 -0.68 2.94
C LEU A 11 4.93 -0.74 2.63
N GLY A 12 4.55 -0.30 1.43
CA GLY A 12 3.21 -0.50 0.90
C GLY A 12 2.93 -2.00 0.71
N LEU A 13 1.94 -2.52 1.44
CA LEU A 13 1.50 -3.91 1.37
C LEU A 13 0.07 -3.92 0.85
N SER A 14 -0.13 -4.36 -0.39
CA SER A 14 -1.42 -4.26 -1.10
C SER A 14 -2.27 -5.53 -1.06
N GLY A 15 -1.71 -6.62 -0.55
CA GLY A 15 -2.33 -7.96 -0.60
C GLY A 15 -1.82 -8.80 -1.79
N GLY A 16 -1.09 -8.16 -2.72
CA GLY A 16 -0.46 -8.83 -3.84
C GLY A 16 0.89 -9.48 -3.50
N VAL A 17 1.28 -10.46 -4.33
CA VAL A 17 2.50 -11.26 -4.12
C VAL A 17 3.78 -10.42 -4.16
N ASP A 18 3.85 -9.41 -5.04
CA ASP A 18 5.04 -8.58 -5.21
C ASP A 18 5.38 -7.81 -3.94
N SER A 19 4.35 -7.24 -3.30
CA SER A 19 4.50 -6.50 -2.04
C SER A 19 4.89 -7.40 -0.87
N ALA A 20 4.35 -8.63 -0.83
CA ALA A 20 4.70 -9.63 0.17
C ALA A 20 6.16 -10.10 0.04
N VAL A 21 6.60 -10.41 -1.18
CA VAL A 21 7.99 -10.80 -1.46
C VAL A 21 8.94 -9.63 -1.17
N SER A 22 8.56 -8.40 -1.53
CA SER A 22 9.34 -7.20 -1.21
C SER A 22 9.53 -7.02 0.30
N ALA A 23 8.47 -7.24 1.10
CA ALA A 23 8.55 -7.20 2.56
C ALA A 23 9.55 -8.25 3.10
N LYS A 24 9.48 -9.48 2.60
CA LYS A 24 10.41 -10.56 2.96
C LYS A 24 11.86 -10.20 2.65
N LEU A 25 12.13 -9.69 1.46
CA LEU A 25 13.48 -9.30 1.04
C LEU A 25 14.07 -8.19 1.92
N LEU A 26 13.25 -7.22 2.35
CA LEU A 26 13.71 -6.16 3.27
C LEU A 26 14.02 -6.70 4.68
N ILE A 27 13.24 -7.64 5.18
CA ILE A 27 13.54 -8.30 6.48
C ILE A 27 14.84 -9.10 6.36
N GLU A 28 15.03 -9.87 5.29
CA GLU A 28 16.25 -10.65 5.05
C GLU A 28 17.50 -9.76 4.91
N ALA A 29 17.35 -8.56 4.35
CA ALA A 29 18.39 -7.55 4.29
C ALA A 29 18.64 -6.82 5.62
N GLY A 30 17.90 -7.15 6.68
CA GLY A 30 18.08 -6.62 8.03
C GLY A 30 17.44 -5.25 8.25
N TYR A 31 16.38 -4.87 7.53
CA TYR A 31 15.67 -3.62 7.77
C TYR A 31 14.57 -3.75 8.82
N GLN A 32 14.25 -2.63 9.50
CA GLN A 32 13.07 -2.56 10.36
C GLN A 32 11.85 -2.13 9.52
N VAL A 33 11.05 -3.11 9.10
CA VAL A 33 9.91 -2.89 8.20
C VAL A 33 8.61 -2.68 8.98
N THR A 34 7.78 -1.74 8.54
CA THR A 34 6.37 -1.57 8.93
C THR A 34 5.53 -1.73 7.67
N ALA A 35 4.60 -2.68 7.67
CA ALA A 35 3.66 -2.89 6.58
C ALA A 35 2.54 -1.84 6.64
N VAL A 36 2.25 -1.22 5.50
CA VAL A 36 1.25 -0.17 5.35
C VAL A 36 0.29 -0.54 4.22
N PHE A 37 -0.97 -0.80 4.55
CA PHE A 37 -2.05 -0.90 3.58
C PHE A 37 -2.68 0.48 3.37
N ILE A 38 -2.83 0.91 2.13
CA ILE A 38 -3.43 2.21 1.79
C ILE A 38 -4.79 1.97 1.16
N GLU A 39 -5.84 2.41 1.84
CA GLU A 39 -7.21 2.33 1.34
C GLU A 39 -7.53 3.61 0.54
N CYS A 40 -7.49 3.49 -0.79
CA CYS A 40 -7.83 4.60 -1.70
C CYS A 40 -9.28 4.56 -2.18
N TRP A 41 -9.93 3.40 -2.13
CA TRP A 41 -11.26 3.21 -2.70
C TRP A 41 -11.99 2.05 -2.00
N ASN A 42 -13.25 2.25 -1.64
CA ASN A 42 -14.06 1.24 -0.94
C ASN A 42 -15.56 1.45 -1.23
N GLU A 43 -15.97 1.04 -2.43
CA GLU A 43 -17.36 1.06 -2.89
C GLU A 43 -17.87 -0.38 -3.05
N PRO A 44 -19.20 -0.60 -3.11
CA PRO A 44 -19.78 -1.92 -3.33
C PRO A 44 -19.20 -2.61 -4.58
N GLY A 45 -18.74 -3.86 -4.42
CA GLY A 45 -18.10 -4.63 -5.48
C GLY A 45 -16.57 -4.56 -5.50
N CYS A 46 -15.95 -3.74 -4.65
CA CYS A 46 -14.50 -3.69 -4.51
C CYS A 46 -13.95 -4.80 -3.59
N ARG A 47 -12.74 -5.27 -3.89
CA ARG A 47 -11.98 -6.24 -3.06
C ARG A 47 -11.19 -5.60 -1.92
N ALA A 48 -11.33 -4.31 -1.67
CA ALA A 48 -10.51 -3.58 -0.70
C ALA A 48 -10.44 -4.26 0.67
N GLU A 49 -11.55 -4.79 1.19
CA GLU A 49 -11.56 -5.52 2.46
C GLU A 49 -10.83 -6.87 2.37
N THR A 50 -10.99 -7.62 1.27
CA THR A 50 -10.27 -8.88 1.04
C THR A 50 -8.76 -8.62 0.93
N ASP A 51 -8.36 -7.60 0.17
CA ASP A 51 -6.96 -7.23 -0.03
C ASP A 51 -6.32 -6.73 1.28
N ARG A 52 -7.09 -6.01 2.11
CA ARG A 52 -6.68 -5.61 3.47
C ARG A 52 -6.47 -6.82 4.36
N GLN A 53 -7.36 -7.81 4.31
CA GLN A 53 -7.24 -9.06 5.07
C GLN A 53 -6.02 -9.88 4.63
N ASP A 54 -5.77 -9.99 3.33
CA ASP A 54 -4.60 -10.70 2.80
C ASP A 54 -3.30 -9.99 3.17
N SER A 55 -3.28 -8.66 3.12
CA SER A 55 -2.16 -7.85 3.62
C SER A 55 -1.91 -8.10 5.11
N LEU A 56 -2.96 -8.14 5.92
CA LEU A 56 -2.85 -8.44 7.35
C LEU A 56 -2.29 -9.84 7.59
N LYS A 57 -2.75 -10.86 6.85
CA LYS A 57 -2.23 -12.23 6.96
C LYS A 57 -0.72 -12.28 6.64
N VAL A 58 -0.28 -11.60 5.58
CA VAL A 58 1.14 -11.53 5.22
C VAL A 58 1.95 -10.84 6.32
N ALA A 59 1.46 -9.70 6.84
CA ALA A 59 2.15 -8.99 7.92
C ALA A 59 2.27 -9.86 9.19
N LEU A 60 1.22 -10.61 9.55
CA LEU A 60 1.26 -11.55 10.66
C LEU A 60 2.25 -12.70 10.43
N GLN A 61 2.25 -13.30 9.23
CA GLN A 61 3.20 -14.37 8.87
C GLN A 61 4.66 -13.92 8.93
N LEU A 62 4.93 -12.66 8.57
CA LEU A 62 6.27 -12.06 8.59
C LEU A 62 6.60 -11.35 9.91
N ASN A 63 5.70 -11.39 10.90
CA ASN A 63 5.82 -10.72 12.20
C ASN A 63 6.13 -9.21 12.08
N LEU A 64 5.41 -8.53 11.18
CA LEU A 64 5.56 -7.10 10.90
C LEU A 64 4.48 -6.26 11.61
N PRO A 65 4.84 -5.07 12.13
CA PRO A 65 3.85 -4.04 12.45
C PRO A 65 3.01 -3.72 11.22
N PHE A 66 1.69 -3.60 11.40
CA PHE A 66 0.75 -3.34 10.32
C PHE A 66 -0.07 -2.08 10.59
N GLN A 67 -0.19 -1.22 9.58
CA GLN A 67 -1.05 -0.03 9.61
C GLN A 67 -1.95 -0.01 8.38
N ALA A 68 -3.21 0.32 8.56
CA ALA A 68 -4.13 0.63 7.48
C ALA A 68 -4.39 2.14 7.50
N LEU A 69 -4.14 2.81 6.38
CA LEU A 69 -4.33 4.24 6.24
C LEU A 69 -5.45 4.54 5.25
N ASP A 70 -6.42 5.35 5.68
CA ASP A 70 -7.50 5.83 4.83
C ASP A 70 -7.04 7.05 4.01
N PHE A 71 -6.94 6.86 2.70
CA PHE A 71 -6.58 7.89 1.73
C PHE A 71 -7.69 8.15 0.71
N ARG A 72 -8.92 7.69 0.97
CA ARG A 72 -10.05 7.80 0.02
C ARG A 72 -10.33 9.24 -0.41
N LEU A 73 -10.33 10.17 0.54
CA LEU A 73 -10.51 11.59 0.24
C LEU A 73 -9.37 12.15 -0.62
N ALA A 74 -8.12 11.88 -0.25
CA ALA A 74 -6.96 12.37 -1.01
C ALA A 74 -6.91 11.79 -2.43
N TYR A 75 -7.26 10.51 -2.59
CA TYR A 75 -7.34 9.84 -3.89
C TYR A 75 -8.46 10.43 -4.75
N ARG A 76 -9.65 10.67 -4.17
CA ARG A 76 -10.76 11.33 -4.87
C ARG A 76 -10.36 12.72 -5.37
N ASP A 77 -9.74 13.52 -4.50
CA ASP A 77 -9.44 14.92 -4.80
C ASP A 77 -8.30 15.05 -5.80
N LYS A 78 -7.24 14.25 -5.67
CA LYS A 78 -6.02 14.41 -6.46
C LYS A 78 -5.93 13.53 -7.69
N VAL A 79 -6.58 12.36 -7.67
CA VAL A 79 -6.49 11.39 -8.77
C VAL A 79 -7.80 11.35 -9.56
N MET A 80 -8.92 11.09 -8.88
CA MET A 80 -10.21 10.93 -9.58
C MET A 80 -10.73 12.22 -10.17
N SER A 81 -10.62 13.35 -9.46
CA SER A 81 -11.04 14.65 -9.97
C SER A 81 -10.26 15.04 -11.23
N TYR A 82 -8.94 14.82 -11.24
CA TYR A 82 -8.10 14.99 -12.43
C TYR A 82 -8.56 14.08 -13.57
N PHE A 83 -8.64 12.76 -13.30
CA PHE A 83 -9.02 11.76 -14.28
C PHE A 83 -10.36 12.10 -14.98
N LEU A 84 -11.39 12.47 -14.20
CA LEU A 84 -12.68 12.85 -14.76
C LEU A 84 -12.60 14.15 -15.58
N SER A 85 -11.87 15.16 -15.12
CA SER A 85 -11.74 16.44 -15.83
C SER A 85 -11.04 16.30 -17.19
N GLU A 86 -10.03 15.42 -17.28
CA GLU A 86 -9.33 15.15 -18.54
C GLU A 86 -10.23 14.44 -19.55
N TYR A 87 -11.03 13.46 -19.09
CA TYR A 87 -12.02 12.80 -19.93
C TYR A 87 -13.10 13.76 -20.42
N GLN A 88 -13.60 14.65 -19.56
CA GLN A 88 -14.57 15.68 -19.95
C GLN A 88 -14.03 16.62 -21.03
N ALA A 89 -12.71 16.82 -21.04
CA ALA A 89 -12.02 17.62 -22.04
C ALA A 89 -11.57 16.81 -23.28
N GLY A 90 -12.03 15.56 -23.43
CA GLY A 90 -11.76 14.70 -24.59
C GLY A 90 -10.35 14.11 -24.64
N ARG A 91 -9.62 14.09 -23.52
CA ARG A 91 -8.28 13.50 -23.40
C ARG A 91 -8.34 12.12 -22.75
N THR A 92 -7.25 11.36 -22.92
CA THR A 92 -7.07 10.06 -22.27
C THR A 92 -6.04 10.20 -21.15
N PRO A 93 -6.47 10.44 -19.90
CA PRO A 93 -5.56 10.56 -18.76
C PRO A 93 -4.95 9.22 -18.35
N ASN A 94 -3.79 9.28 -17.70
CA ASN A 94 -3.25 8.21 -16.89
C ASN A 94 -3.40 8.60 -15.41
N PRO A 95 -4.31 7.96 -14.65
CA PRO A 95 -4.53 8.25 -13.24
C PRO A 95 -3.35 7.81 -12.36
#